data_AF-A0A2A6L7B6-F1
#
_entry.id   AF-A0A2A6L7B6-F1
#
_cell.length_a   1.000
_cell.length_b   1.000
_cell.length_c   1.000
_cell.angle_alpha   90.00
_cell.angle_beta   90.00
_cell.angle_gamma   90.00
#
_symmetry.space_group_name_H-M   'P 1'
#
loop_
_entity.id
_entity.type
_entity.pdbx_description
1 polymer ?
#
loop_
_entity_poly.entity_id
_entity_poly.type
_entity_poly.pdbx_seq_one_letter_code
_entity_poly.pdbx_strand_id
1 'polypeptide(L)'
;MNDMSRMEFEQAAGEEFGDAICPPVPFEDASAHECYEVILDILGDRVTPEMLSAISDDEITALTTRFGTYFEVDPPSEEQVRLAIRRILYRWPVGSL
;
A
#
# COMPACT_ATOMS: atom_id res chain seq x y z
N MET A 1 -21.93 4.14 3.68
CA MET A 1 -20.77 3.34 3.26
C MET A 1 -21.29 1.93 3.00
N ASN A 2 -21.12 1.39 1.79
CA ASN A 2 -21.50 0.02 1.46
C ASN A 2 -20.23 -0.83 1.43
N ASP A 3 -20.28 -2.05 1.95
CA ASP A 3 -19.13 -2.95 2.10
C ASP A 3 -18.40 -3.21 0.76
N MET A 4 -19.13 -3.09 -0.36
CA MET A 4 -18.54 -3.16 -1.71
C MET A 4 -17.46 -2.11 -1.96
N SER A 5 -17.70 -0.85 -1.57
CA SER A 5 -16.72 0.24 -1.78
C SER A 5 -15.48 0.08 -0.89
N ARG A 6 -15.61 -0.61 0.24
CA ARG A 6 -14.48 -0.93 1.12
C ARG A 6 -13.59 -1.97 0.46
N MET A 7 -14.16 -3.10 0.04
CA MET A 7 -13.40 -4.16 -0.62
C MET A 7 -12.72 -3.67 -1.90
N GLU A 8 -13.38 -2.79 -2.67
CA GLU A 8 -12.78 -2.18 -3.87
C GLU A 8 -11.59 -1.28 -3.54
N PHE A 9 -11.63 -0.53 -2.43
CA PHE A 9 -10.49 0.26 -1.98
C PHE A 9 -9.32 -0.61 -1.53
N GLU A 10 -9.59 -1.66 -0.75
CA GLU A 10 -8.55 -2.57 -0.23
C GLU A 10 -7.82 -3.28 -1.37
N GLN A 11 -8.60 -3.82 -2.33
CA GLN A 11 -8.08 -4.41 -3.55
C GLN A 11 -7.24 -3.40 -4.34
N ALA A 12 -7.77 -2.19 -4.56
CA ALA A 12 -7.06 -1.15 -5.31
C ALA A 12 -5.76 -0.73 -4.60
N ALA A 13 -5.77 -0.58 -3.27
CA ALA A 13 -4.58 -0.22 -2.50
C ALA A 13 -3.50 -1.29 -2.65
N GLY A 14 -3.87 -2.57 -2.52
CA GLY A 14 -2.97 -3.69 -2.76
C GLY A 14 -2.35 -3.69 -4.17
N GLU A 15 -3.18 -3.50 -5.20
CA GLU A 15 -2.75 -3.45 -6.60
C GLU A 15 -1.76 -2.31 -6.88
N GLU A 16 -2.08 -1.09 -6.43
CA GLU A 16 -1.25 0.09 -6.69
C GLU A 16 0.11 -0.01 -5.97
N PHE A 17 0.13 -0.62 -4.77
CA PHE A 17 1.38 -0.91 -4.08
C PHE A 17 2.18 -1.99 -4.79
N GLY A 18 1.57 -3.14 -5.12
CA GLY A 18 2.23 -4.24 -5.80
C GLY A 18 2.86 -3.84 -7.14
N ASP A 19 2.17 -3.02 -7.94
CA ASP A 19 2.70 -2.52 -9.20
C ASP A 19 3.87 -1.53 -8.99
N ALA A 20 3.77 -0.62 -8.03
CA ALA A 20 4.79 0.40 -7.81
C ALA A 20 6.09 -0.14 -7.20
N ILE A 21 6.00 -1.17 -6.34
CA ILE A 21 7.15 -1.78 -5.64
C ILE A 21 7.80 -2.92 -6.44
N CYS A 22 7.28 -3.24 -7.62
CA CYS A 22 7.84 -4.24 -8.53
C CYS A 22 8.65 -3.57 -9.65
N PRO A 23 9.98 -3.81 -9.78
CA PRO A 23 10.87 -4.53 -8.85
C PRO A 23 11.23 -3.65 -7.62
N PRO A 24 11.72 -4.19 -6.49
CA PRO A 24 12.32 -5.52 -6.29
C PRO A 24 11.36 -6.65 -5.91
N VAL A 25 10.11 -6.34 -5.55
CA VAL A 25 9.14 -7.38 -5.22
C VAL A 25 8.71 -8.10 -6.51
N PRO A 26 8.72 -9.45 -6.56
CA PRO A 26 8.32 -10.19 -7.76
C PRO A 26 6.82 -10.04 -8.03
N PHE A 27 6.44 -9.70 -9.26
CA PHE A 27 5.03 -9.59 -9.66
C PHE A 27 4.24 -10.90 -9.45
N GLU A 28 4.93 -12.05 -9.52
CA GLU A 28 4.35 -13.37 -9.33
C GLU A 28 4.15 -13.76 -7.86
N ASP A 29 4.89 -13.13 -6.94
CA ASP A 29 4.83 -13.42 -5.50
C ASP A 29 4.01 -12.38 -4.71
N ALA A 30 3.66 -11.24 -5.32
CA ALA A 30 2.93 -10.17 -4.65
C ALA A 30 1.49 -10.06 -5.16
N SER A 31 0.58 -10.82 -4.55
CA SER A 31 -0.84 -10.58 -4.75
C SER A 31 -1.28 -9.25 -4.14
N ALA A 32 -2.33 -8.63 -4.69
CA ALA A 32 -2.90 -7.42 -4.11
C ALA A 32 -3.30 -7.62 -2.63
N HIS A 33 -3.75 -8.82 -2.27
CA HIS A 33 -4.09 -9.16 -0.89
C HIS A 33 -2.87 -9.10 0.03
N GLU A 34 -1.76 -9.76 -0.34
CA GLU A 34 -0.52 -9.75 0.46
C GLU A 34 0.09 -8.35 0.56
N CYS A 35 0.05 -7.58 -0.54
CA CYS A 35 0.47 -6.18 -0.50
C CYS A 35 -0.39 -5.37 0.48
N TYR A 36 -1.70 -5.60 0.52
CA TYR A 36 -2.58 -4.92 1.45
C TYR A 36 -2.32 -5.34 2.90
N GLU A 37 -2.05 -6.62 3.18
CA GLU A 37 -1.67 -7.09 4.52
C GLU A 37 -0.41 -6.39 5.05
N VAL A 38 0.61 -6.21 4.20
CA VAL A 38 1.83 -5.47 4.57
C VAL A 38 1.51 -4.02 4.96
N ILE A 39 0.56 -3.38 4.27
CA ILE A 39 0.13 -2.02 4.61
C ILE A 39 -0.56 -2.00 5.97
N LEU A 40 -1.43 -2.98 6.24
CA LEU A 40 -2.13 -3.11 7.53
C LEU A 40 -1.17 -3.33 8.70
N ASP A 41 -0.08 -4.07 8.50
CA ASP A 41 0.94 -4.31 9.53
C ASP A 41 1.59 -3.02 10.06
N ILE A 42 1.63 -1.96 9.23
CA ILE A 42 2.26 -0.68 9.58
C ILE A 42 1.22 0.37 9.96
N LEU A 43 0.17 0.50 9.17
CA LEU A 43 -0.81 1.58 9.32
C LEU A 43 -2.01 1.20 10.19
N GLY A 44 -2.11 -0.06 10.62
CA GLY A 44 -3.16 -0.57 11.48
C GLY A 44 -4.21 -1.43 10.75
N ASP A 45 -5.17 -1.93 11.50
CA ASP A 45 -6.18 -2.90 11.07
C ASP A 45 -7.16 -2.41 9.99
N ARG A 46 -7.16 -1.11 9.70
CA ARG A 46 -8.02 -0.52 8.68
C ARG A 46 -7.45 0.77 8.09
N VAL A 47 -6.94 0.68 6.87
CA VAL A 47 -6.40 1.84 6.14
C VAL A 47 -7.52 2.63 5.47
N THR A 48 -7.39 3.96 5.43
CA THR A 48 -8.28 4.86 4.68
C THR A 48 -7.47 5.86 3.83
N PRO A 49 -8.08 6.50 2.82
CA PRO A 49 -7.46 7.60 2.08
C PRO A 49 -6.93 8.72 2.98
N GLU A 50 -7.63 9.07 4.06
CA GLU A 50 -7.18 10.08 5.04
C GLU A 50 -5.85 9.67 5.67
N MET A 51 -5.73 8.42 6.10
CA MET A 51 -4.50 7.91 6.71
C MET A 51 -3.34 7.93 5.71
N LEU A 52 -3.58 7.48 4.47
CA LEU A 52 -2.58 7.53 3.41
C LEU A 52 -2.18 8.97 3.04
N SER A 53 -3.10 9.93 3.14
CA SER A 53 -2.81 11.34 2.88
C SER A 53 -2.00 12.01 4.00
N ALA A 54 -2.08 11.47 5.21
CA ALA A 54 -1.43 11.98 6.42
C ALA A 54 -0.20 11.15 6.83
N ILE A 55 0.20 10.19 6.00
CA ILE A 55 1.30 9.27 6.29
C ILE A 55 2.62 10.03 6.49
N SER A 56 3.33 9.64 7.53
CA SER A 56 4.62 10.21 7.91
C SER A 56 5.77 9.57 7.14
N ASP A 57 6.92 10.26 7.11
CA ASP A 57 8.13 9.71 6.51
C ASP A 57 8.60 8.45 7.26
N ASP A 58 8.44 8.39 8.59
CA ASP A 58 8.76 7.21 9.40
C ASP A 58 7.91 5.99 9.02
N GLU A 59 6.60 6.18 8.78
CA GLU A 59 5.72 5.12 8.30
C GLU A 59 6.06 4.66 6.88
N ILE A 60 6.51 5.58 6.01
CA ILE A 60 7.00 5.23 4.68
C ILE A 60 8.26 4.38 4.76
N THR A 61 9.24 4.75 5.59
CA THR A 61 10.44 3.94 5.84
C THR A 61 10.10 2.59 6.49
N ALA A 62 9.08 2.54 7.34
CA ALA A 62 8.60 1.29 7.92
C ALA A 62 7.97 0.37 6.85
N LEU A 63 7.17 0.93 5.93
CA LEU A 63 6.59 0.20 4.80
C LEU A 63 7.67 -0.38 3.89
N THR A 64 8.70 0.39 3.50
CA THR A 64 9.79 -0.13 2.66
C THR A 64 10.45 -1.33 3.31
N THR A 65 10.80 -1.22 4.59
CA THR A 65 11.42 -2.30 5.36
C THR A 65 10.50 -3.52 5.47
N ARG A 66 9.20 -3.30 5.72
CA ARG A 66 8.23 -4.39 5.86
C ARG A 66 8.02 -5.13 4.55
N PHE A 67 7.92 -4.43 3.42
CA PHE A 67 7.81 -5.03 2.09
C PHE A 67 9.01 -5.92 1.77
N GLY A 68 10.24 -5.41 1.97
CA GLY A 68 11.45 -6.23 1.76
C GLY A 68 11.49 -7.47 2.66
N THR A 69 11.09 -7.31 3.93
CA THR A 69 11.07 -8.42 4.90
C THR A 69 9.99 -9.46 4.57
N TYR A 70 8.79 -9.03 4.20
CA TYR A 70 7.66 -9.94 3.93
C TYR A 70 7.91 -10.79 2.69
N PHE A 71 8.42 -10.18 1.62
CA PHE A 71 8.69 -10.85 0.34
C PHE A 71 10.13 -11.40 0.23
N GLU A 72 10.91 -11.35 1.31
CA GLU A 72 12.29 -11.84 1.37
C GLU A 72 13.21 -11.26 0.26
N VAL A 73 13.04 -9.97 -0.05
CA VAL A 73 13.76 -9.24 -1.11
C VAL A 73 14.43 -7.98 -0.56
N ASP A 74 15.25 -7.33 -1.38
CA ASP A 74 15.73 -5.98 -1.07
C ASP A 74 14.53 -5.04 -0.87
N PRO A 75 14.55 -4.14 0.14
CA PRO A 75 13.46 -3.18 0.34
C PRO A 75 13.22 -2.32 -0.90
N PRO A 76 11.95 -2.07 -1.31
CA PRO A 76 11.66 -1.06 -2.31
C PRO A 76 12.10 0.32 -1.81
N SER A 77 12.33 1.24 -2.75
CA SER A 77 12.68 2.62 -2.39
C SER A 77 11.48 3.37 -1.80
N GLU A 78 11.74 4.39 -0.98
CA GLU A 78 10.68 5.27 -0.47
C GLU A 78 9.90 5.97 -1.59
N GLU A 79 10.54 6.26 -2.72
CA GLU A 79 9.86 6.88 -3.87
C GLU A 79 8.82 5.94 -4.48
N GLN A 80 9.06 4.63 -4.50
CA GLN A 80 8.08 3.65 -4.98
C GLN A 80 6.87 3.57 -4.04
N VAL A 81 7.10 3.58 -2.73
CA VAL A 81 6.02 3.64 -1.74
C VAL A 81 5.22 4.94 -1.90
N ARG A 82 5.89 6.09 -2.05
CA ARG A 82 5.23 7.38 -2.30
C ARG A 82 4.48 7.42 -3.63
N LEU A 83 4.97 6.71 -4.65
CA LEU A 83 4.28 6.57 -5.93
C LEU A 83 2.99 5.77 -5.78
N ALA A 84 3.03 4.63 -5.07
CA ALA A 84 1.84 3.84 -4.76
C ALA A 84 0.78 4.68 -4.05
N ILE A 85 1.18 5.42 -3.00
CA ILE A 85 0.31 6.31 -2.22
C ILE A 85 -0.32 7.40 -3.11
N ARG A 86 0.46 8.02 -4.00
CA ARG A 86 -0.06 9.01 -4.95
C ARG A 86 -1.09 8.41 -5.90
N ARG A 87 -0.85 7.21 -6.42
CA ARG A 87 -1.78 6.54 -7.35
C ARG A 87 -3.08 6.14 -6.67
N ILE A 88 -3.00 5.55 -5.48
CA ILE A 88 -4.21 5.19 -4.73
C ILE A 88 -5.01 6.43 -4.31
N LEU A 89 -4.38 7.52 -3.89
CA LEU A 89 -5.08 8.77 -3.56
C LEU A 89 -5.66 9.49 -4.78
N TYR A 90 -5.07 9.30 -5.97
CA TYR A 90 -5.67 9.78 -7.22
C TYR A 90 -6.95 9.01 -7.57
N ARG A 91 -6.95 7.68 -7.37
CA ARG A 91 -8.10 6.80 -7.61
C ARG A 91 -9.17 6.92 -6.51
N TRP A 92 -8.75 7.10 -5.27
CA TRP A 92 -9.57 7.20 -4.06
C TRP A 92 -9.14 8.42 -3.23
N PRO A 93 -9.65 9.62 -3.58
CA PRO A 93 -9.34 10.84 -2.84
C PRO A 93 -9.85 10.79 -1.39
N VAL A 94 -9.32 11.67 -0.55
CA VAL A 94 -9.84 11.89 0.81
C VAL A 94 -11.36 12.16 0.79
N GLY A 95 -12.10 11.52 1.68
CA GLY A 95 -13.56 11.58 1.77
C GLY A 95 -14.32 10.66 0.80
N SER A 96 -13.61 9.85 0.00
CA SER A 96 -14.24 8.90 -0.95
C SER A 96 -14.77 7.62 -0.30
N LEU A 97 -14.42 7.37 0.97
CA LEU A 97 -14.65 6.10 1.67
C LEU A 97 -15.63 6.23 2.84
#